data_AF-A0A1C4ZUF3-F1
#
_entry.id   AF-A0A1C4ZUF3-F1
#
_cell.length_a   1.000
_cell.length_b   1.000
_cell.length_c   1.000
_cell.angle_alpha   90.00
_cell.angle_beta   90.00
_cell.angle_gamma   90.00
#
_symmetry.space_group_name_H-M   'P 1'
#
loop_
_entity.id
_entity.type
_entity.pdbx_description
1 polymer ?
#
loop_
_entity_poly.entity_id
_entity_poly.type
_entity_poly.pdbx_seq_one_letter_code
_entity_poly.pdbx_strand_id
1 'polypeptide(L)'
;MHGRNDLDLVRPLFRTDWLPDGMTHRTCASHRGERSLIAWEGPLTGPMAGSRVLSVRVGSAVDTSATHRGWRRGPDVSVQGRTAQLCADPNHGHTSLTWQHRPGTTVTVLGTNLPAPARTLRRIADGLVWTEEPTRVPFLAVAPADGARWETTVVDWRDGRWHRARCGYRVIGAAGPHEDLTVGVVRTGTTAAGPAVDAAPGGLGAYRVGGPGGEFAGEVVALTIRGLAALGGPDGALALAAAVRLVGRPGDESTWRLP
;
A
#
# COMPACT_ATOMS: atom_id res chain seq x y z
N MET A 1 -18.81 26.30 -4.76
CA MET A 1 -18.72 25.19 -5.74
C MET A 1 -17.31 25.19 -6.30
N HIS A 2 -16.32 24.66 -5.58
CA HIS A 2 -14.90 24.65 -5.98
C HIS A 2 -14.26 23.30 -5.61
N GLY A 3 -13.75 22.61 -6.64
CA GLY A 3 -12.68 21.61 -6.55
C GLY A 3 -12.98 20.33 -5.78
N ARG A 4 -13.77 19.42 -6.38
CA ARG A 4 -13.63 17.99 -6.06
C ARG A 4 -12.20 17.61 -6.47
N ASN A 5 -11.30 17.40 -5.51
CA ASN A 5 -9.98 16.87 -5.82
C ASN A 5 -10.19 15.43 -6.32
N ASP A 6 -9.95 15.20 -7.61
CA ASP A 6 -9.85 13.88 -8.24
C ASP A 6 -8.58 13.11 -7.78
N LEU A 7 -8.16 13.31 -6.53
CA LEU A 7 -7.01 12.65 -5.94
C LEU A 7 -7.45 11.29 -5.39
N ASP A 8 -6.96 10.22 -6.04
CA ASP A 8 -6.95 8.82 -5.61
C ASP A 8 -8.29 8.14 -5.26
N LEU A 9 -9.40 8.60 -5.87
CA LEU A 9 -10.61 7.79 -5.88
C LEU A 9 -10.52 6.57 -6.79
N VAL A 10 -9.49 6.48 -7.65
CA VAL A 10 -9.30 5.36 -8.57
C VAL A 10 -7.92 4.74 -8.35
N ARG A 11 -7.90 3.47 -7.94
CA ARG A 11 -6.66 2.71 -7.72
C ARG A 11 -6.28 1.95 -8.99
N PRO A 12 -5.02 2.05 -9.47
CA PRO A 12 -4.53 1.14 -10.48
C PRO A 12 -4.41 -0.25 -9.84
N LEU A 13 -5.22 -1.18 -10.32
CA LEU A 13 -5.07 -2.60 -10.11
C LEU A 13 -4.25 -3.17 -11.26
N PHE A 14 -3.40 -4.14 -10.94
CA PHE A 14 -2.76 -4.95 -11.95
C PHE A 14 -2.97 -6.42 -11.62
N ARG A 15 -3.10 -7.21 -12.67
CA ARG A 15 -2.97 -8.67 -12.63
C ARG A 15 -1.92 -9.07 -13.64
N THR A 16 -1.31 -10.23 -13.42
CA THR A 16 -0.48 -10.88 -14.43
C THR A 16 -1.12 -12.22 -14.75
N ASP A 17 -1.20 -12.53 -16.04
CA ASP A 17 -1.70 -13.81 -16.55
C ASP A 17 -0.61 -14.89 -16.58
N TRP A 18 0.64 -14.52 -16.30
CA TRP A 18 1.78 -15.40 -16.38
C TRP A 18 2.80 -15.17 -15.27
N LEU A 19 3.24 -16.26 -14.65
CA LEU A 19 4.40 -16.31 -13.77
C LEU A 19 5.33 -17.45 -14.22
N PRO A 20 6.64 -17.39 -13.90
CA PRO A 20 7.53 -18.52 -14.12
C PRO A 20 7.03 -19.79 -13.42
N ASP A 21 7.21 -20.94 -14.08
CA ASP A 21 6.78 -22.23 -13.57
C ASP A 21 7.39 -22.55 -12.19
N GLY A 22 6.56 -23.12 -11.31
CA GLY A 22 6.93 -23.47 -9.94
C GLY A 22 6.85 -22.32 -8.94
N MET A 23 6.48 -21.10 -9.37
CA MET A 23 6.31 -19.98 -8.44
C MET A 23 4.92 -19.96 -7.79
N THR A 24 4.91 -19.78 -6.48
CA THR A 24 3.73 -19.34 -5.73
C THR A 24 3.77 -17.82 -5.60
N HIS A 25 2.62 -17.15 -5.52
CA HIS A 25 2.57 -15.70 -5.40
C HIS A 25 1.59 -15.22 -4.35
N ARG A 26 1.80 -13.98 -3.91
CA ARG A 26 0.88 -13.21 -3.07
C ARG A 26 0.85 -11.76 -3.53
N THR A 27 -0.29 -11.13 -3.38
CA THR A 27 -0.43 -9.68 -3.54
C THR A 27 -0.54 -9.02 -2.18
N CYS A 28 0.20 -7.92 -1.99
CA CYS A 28 0.07 -7.04 -0.85
C CYS A 28 -0.12 -5.60 -1.32
N ALA A 29 -0.73 -4.79 -0.47
CA ALA A 29 -0.72 -3.34 -0.60
C ALA A 29 -0.12 -2.77 0.69
N SER A 30 0.68 -1.73 0.55
CA SER A 30 1.33 -1.06 1.67
C SER A 30 0.63 0.25 1.99
N HIS A 31 0.89 0.69 3.22
CA HIS A 31 0.41 1.93 3.82
C HIS A 31 0.68 3.20 2.95
N ARG A 32 1.59 3.15 1.98
CA ARG A 32 1.89 4.26 1.04
C ARG A 32 1.10 4.18 -0.29
N GLY A 33 0.08 3.33 -0.35
CA GLY A 33 -0.64 3.04 -1.60
C GLY A 33 0.18 2.21 -2.58
N GLU A 34 1.34 1.69 -2.16
CA GLU A 34 2.16 0.81 -3.00
C GLU A 34 1.46 -0.54 -3.12
N ARG A 35 1.31 -1.03 -4.34
CA ARG A 35 0.78 -2.37 -4.59
C ARG A 35 1.88 -3.27 -5.11
N SER A 36 1.99 -4.42 -4.48
CA SER A 36 3.06 -5.34 -4.76
C SER A 36 2.54 -6.76 -4.97
N LEU A 37 2.96 -7.39 -6.06
CA LEU A 37 2.87 -8.84 -6.23
C LEU A 37 4.25 -9.39 -5.92
N ILE A 38 4.35 -10.39 -5.07
CA ILE A 38 5.59 -11.11 -4.79
C ILE A 38 5.35 -12.57 -5.16
N ALA A 39 6.17 -13.11 -6.05
CA ALA A 39 6.19 -14.51 -6.40
C ALA A 39 7.55 -15.11 -6.04
N TRP A 40 7.56 -16.34 -5.56
CA TRP A 40 8.79 -17.03 -5.15
C TRP A 40 8.67 -18.53 -5.40
N GLU A 41 9.81 -19.17 -5.51
CA GLU A 41 9.94 -20.62 -5.53
C GLU A 41 10.31 -21.15 -4.13
N GLY A 42 9.66 -22.23 -3.69
CA GLY A 42 9.94 -22.87 -2.40
C GLY A 42 9.09 -22.37 -1.21
N PRO A 43 9.33 -22.91 0.00
CA PRO A 43 8.56 -22.57 1.19
C PRO A 43 8.90 -21.18 1.73
N LEU A 44 7.88 -20.41 2.14
CA LEU A 44 8.00 -19.07 2.75
C LEU A 44 8.82 -19.02 4.04
N THR A 45 9.03 -20.16 4.70
CA THR A 45 9.61 -20.29 6.05
C THR A 45 11.09 -20.66 6.06
N GLY A 46 11.74 -20.80 4.90
CA GLY A 46 13.16 -21.14 4.77
C GLY A 46 14.04 -19.96 4.35
N PRO A 47 15.39 -20.10 4.41
CA PRO A 47 16.30 -19.09 3.88
C PRO A 47 16.08 -18.94 2.38
N MET A 48 15.67 -17.73 1.94
CA MET A 48 15.44 -17.40 0.53
C MET A 48 16.72 -17.29 -0.31
N ALA A 49 17.88 -17.58 0.28
CA ALA A 49 19.17 -17.55 -0.39
C ALA A 49 19.18 -18.56 -1.56
N GLY A 50 19.45 -18.08 -2.77
CA GLY A 50 19.45 -18.89 -3.99
C GLY A 50 18.07 -19.19 -4.59
N SER A 51 16.98 -18.80 -3.92
CA SER A 51 15.62 -18.99 -4.46
C SER A 51 15.31 -17.99 -5.59
N ARG A 52 14.45 -18.39 -6.53
CA ARG A 52 13.91 -17.48 -7.54
C ARG A 52 12.83 -16.61 -6.89
N VAL A 53 12.98 -15.30 -7.02
CA VAL A 53 12.02 -14.33 -6.48
C VAL A 53 11.70 -13.32 -7.55
N LEU A 54 10.42 -13.00 -7.64
CA LEU A 54 9.89 -11.96 -8.49
C LEU A 54 9.05 -11.02 -7.63
N SER A 55 9.16 -9.72 -7.87
CA SER A 55 8.22 -8.75 -7.34
C SER A 55 7.83 -7.72 -8.38
N VAL A 56 6.55 -7.40 -8.45
CA VAL A 56 6.02 -6.24 -9.17
C VAL A 56 5.61 -5.24 -8.12
N ARG A 57 5.99 -3.96 -8.25
CA ARG A 57 5.66 -2.87 -7.33
C ARG A 57 5.09 -1.69 -8.11
N VAL A 58 4.03 -1.08 -7.60
CA VAL A 58 3.34 0.06 -8.23
C VAL A 58 3.09 1.13 -7.18
N GLY A 59 3.54 2.37 -7.39
CA GLY A 59 3.34 3.46 -6.42
C GLY A 59 3.88 4.82 -6.85
N SER A 60 3.59 5.87 -6.07
CA SER A 60 3.88 7.28 -6.40
C SER A 60 5.35 7.68 -6.27
N ALA A 61 6.11 6.93 -5.50
CA ALA A 61 7.55 6.95 -5.46
C ALA A 61 7.99 5.57 -4.98
N VAL A 62 8.01 4.59 -5.89
CA VAL A 62 8.76 3.38 -5.58
C VAL A 62 10.20 3.87 -5.48
N ASP A 63 10.78 3.76 -4.28
CA ASP A 63 12.19 3.94 -4.02
C ASP A 63 12.89 2.82 -4.80
N THR A 64 13.03 3.05 -6.10
CA THR A 64 13.46 2.01 -7.02
C THR A 64 14.93 1.77 -6.76
N SER A 65 15.30 0.50 -6.84
CA SER A 65 16.65 -0.04 -6.85
C SER A 65 17.67 0.68 -7.77
N ALA A 66 17.25 1.67 -8.56
CA ALA A 66 18.12 2.64 -9.22
C ALA A 66 18.95 3.50 -8.23
N THR A 67 18.61 3.54 -6.95
CA THR A 67 19.42 4.19 -5.89
C THR A 67 20.44 3.25 -5.23
N HIS A 68 20.44 1.94 -5.51
CA HIS A 68 21.47 1.03 -4.99
C HIS A 68 22.80 1.26 -5.73
N ARG A 69 23.77 1.85 -5.03
CA ARG A 69 25.15 1.99 -5.51
C ARG A 69 25.65 0.62 -5.98
N GLY A 70 26.05 0.52 -7.25
CA GLY A 70 26.65 -0.68 -7.84
C GLY A 70 25.80 -1.41 -8.88
N TRP A 71 24.52 -1.06 -9.03
CA TRP A 71 23.70 -1.60 -10.11
C TRP A 71 24.11 -1.01 -11.46
N ARG A 72 24.24 -1.87 -12.48
CA ARG A 72 24.55 -1.44 -13.84
C ARG A 72 23.27 -1.17 -14.61
N ARG A 73 23.17 0.03 -15.18
CA ARG A 73 22.10 0.39 -16.12
C ARG A 73 22.35 -0.29 -17.46
N GLY A 74 21.36 -1.05 -17.91
CA GLY A 74 21.30 -1.62 -19.26
C GLY A 74 20.69 -0.64 -20.27
N PRO A 75 20.49 -1.06 -21.53
CA PRO A 75 19.77 -0.26 -22.50
C PRO A 75 18.33 -0.03 -22.05
N ASP A 76 17.79 1.15 -22.38
CA ASP A 76 16.36 1.39 -22.22
C ASP A 76 15.58 0.45 -23.16
N VAL A 77 14.47 -0.07 -22.66
CA VAL A 77 13.59 -0.98 -23.40
C VAL A 77 12.17 -0.42 -23.45
N SER A 78 11.36 -0.89 -24.40
CA SER A 78 9.95 -0.52 -24.46
C SER A 78 9.10 -1.58 -23.76
N VAL A 79 8.22 -1.12 -22.86
CA VAL A 79 7.17 -1.90 -22.19
C VAL A 79 5.84 -1.21 -22.45
N GLN A 80 4.90 -1.92 -23.09
CA GLN A 80 3.56 -1.38 -23.38
C GLN A 80 3.60 0.05 -23.99
N GLY A 81 4.53 0.30 -24.93
CA GLY A 81 4.71 1.58 -25.60
C GLY A 81 5.43 2.67 -24.80
N ARG A 82 5.93 2.36 -23.60
CA ARG A 82 6.61 3.31 -22.70
C ARG A 82 8.08 2.95 -22.51
N THR A 83 8.92 3.95 -22.31
CA THR A 83 10.33 3.75 -22.00
C THR A 83 10.48 3.17 -20.60
N ALA A 84 11.23 2.07 -20.50
CA ALA A 84 11.52 1.38 -19.26
C ALA A 84 13.05 1.23 -19.09
N GLN A 85 13.51 1.50 -17.88
CA GLN A 85 14.91 1.36 -17.49
C GLN A 85 15.16 -0.04 -16.94
N LEU A 86 16.09 -0.76 -17.56
CA LEU A 86 16.60 -2.04 -17.09
C LEU A 86 17.87 -1.82 -16.25
N CYS A 87 17.93 -2.39 -15.05
CA CYS A 87 19.12 -2.36 -14.19
C CYS A 87 19.43 -3.76 -13.67
N ALA A 88 20.71 -4.09 -13.49
CA ALA A 88 21.13 -5.39 -12.94
C ALA A 88 22.21 -5.23 -11.86
N ASP A 89 22.09 -6.04 -10.80
CA ASP A 89 23.15 -6.22 -9.81
C ASP A 89 24.10 -7.33 -10.28
N PRO A 90 25.36 -7.01 -10.62
CA PRO A 90 26.31 -8.02 -11.08
C PRO A 90 26.72 -9.03 -10.01
N ASN A 91 26.54 -8.72 -8.72
CA ASN A 91 27.07 -9.51 -7.61
C ASN A 91 26.03 -10.44 -6.98
N HIS A 92 24.76 -10.07 -7.03
CA HIS A 92 23.69 -10.75 -6.28
C HIS A 92 22.57 -11.32 -7.17
N GLY A 93 22.73 -11.27 -8.50
CA GLY A 93 21.77 -11.86 -9.44
C GLY A 93 20.41 -11.16 -9.44
N HIS A 94 20.36 -9.90 -9.01
CA HIS A 94 19.15 -9.08 -9.07
C HIS A 94 19.04 -8.37 -10.42
N THR A 95 17.82 -8.21 -10.92
CA THR A 95 17.54 -7.40 -12.11
C THR A 95 16.22 -6.69 -11.92
N SER A 96 16.12 -5.43 -12.30
CA SER A 96 14.89 -4.64 -12.23
C SER A 96 14.57 -3.98 -13.56
N LEU A 97 13.28 -3.84 -13.84
CA LEU A 97 12.73 -3.15 -14.98
C LEU A 97 11.73 -2.12 -14.45
N THR A 98 12.01 -0.83 -14.66
CA THR A 98 11.24 0.28 -14.07
C THR A 98 10.73 1.22 -15.15
N TRP A 99 9.46 1.63 -15.08
CA TRP A 99 8.89 2.64 -15.96
C TRP A 99 7.79 3.45 -15.28
N GLN A 100 7.45 4.58 -15.86
CA GLN A 100 6.31 5.38 -15.42
C GLN A 100 5.05 4.94 -16.17
N HIS A 101 4.07 4.36 -15.49
CA HIS A 101 2.82 3.91 -16.12
C HIS A 101 1.89 5.10 -16.46
N ARG A 102 1.81 6.06 -15.54
CA ARG A 102 1.13 7.36 -15.70
C ARG A 102 1.83 8.42 -14.84
N PRO A 103 1.57 9.72 -15.02
CA PRO A 103 2.12 10.76 -14.15
C PRO A 103 1.88 10.40 -12.67
N GLY A 104 2.95 10.43 -11.86
CA GLY A 104 2.88 10.06 -10.44
C GLY A 104 2.64 8.56 -10.16
N THR A 105 2.82 7.64 -11.11
CA THR A 105 2.76 6.19 -10.85
C THR A 105 3.92 5.47 -11.54
N THR A 106 4.86 5.01 -10.72
CA THR A 106 6.02 4.22 -11.15
C THR A 106 5.73 2.74 -10.94
N VAL A 107 6.13 1.92 -11.91
CA VAL A 107 6.06 0.47 -11.86
C VAL A 107 7.48 -0.08 -11.87
N THR A 108 7.74 -1.07 -11.03
CA THR A 108 9.01 -1.78 -10.96
C THR A 108 8.77 -3.27 -10.92
N VAL A 109 9.34 -4.00 -11.86
CA VAL A 109 9.43 -5.45 -11.83
C VAL A 109 10.85 -5.82 -11.44
N LEU A 110 11.05 -6.44 -10.29
CA LEU A 110 12.32 -6.88 -9.74
C LEU A 110 12.36 -8.41 -9.73
N GLY A 111 13.42 -8.98 -10.25
CA GLY A 111 13.70 -10.40 -10.25
C GLY A 111 15.02 -10.72 -9.55
N THR A 112 15.09 -11.89 -8.92
CA THR A 112 16.30 -12.43 -8.30
C THR A 112 16.47 -13.87 -8.77
N ASN A 113 17.68 -14.22 -9.20
CA ASN A 113 18.04 -15.56 -9.69
C ASN A 113 17.14 -16.07 -10.83
N LEU A 114 16.52 -15.18 -11.61
CA LEU A 114 15.64 -15.57 -12.70
C LEU A 114 16.44 -16.07 -13.91
N PRO A 115 16.00 -17.14 -14.59
CA PRO A 115 16.56 -17.48 -15.89
C PRO A 115 16.22 -16.37 -16.89
N ALA A 116 17.21 -15.98 -17.71
CA ALA A 116 17.10 -14.92 -18.70
C ALA A 116 16.38 -13.65 -18.16
N PRO A 117 16.92 -13.00 -17.10
CA PRO A 117 16.16 -12.08 -16.26
C PRO A 117 15.52 -10.94 -17.05
N ALA A 118 16.26 -10.30 -17.98
CA ALA A 118 15.73 -9.23 -18.82
C ALA A 118 14.50 -9.67 -19.65
N ARG A 119 14.52 -10.87 -20.24
CA ARG A 119 13.39 -11.41 -21.01
C ARG A 119 12.21 -11.73 -20.09
N THR A 120 12.48 -12.33 -18.94
CA THR A 120 11.46 -12.70 -17.96
C THR A 120 10.74 -11.47 -17.41
N LEU A 121 11.47 -10.44 -16.97
CA LEU A 121 10.89 -9.20 -16.47
C LEU A 121 10.05 -8.49 -17.54
N ARG A 122 10.52 -8.49 -18.80
CA ARG A 122 9.77 -7.91 -19.91
C ARG A 122 8.46 -8.66 -20.18
N ARG A 123 8.49 -10.00 -20.20
CA ARG A 123 7.28 -10.82 -20.39
C ARG A 123 6.24 -10.53 -19.31
N ILE A 124 6.67 -10.40 -18.05
CA ILE A 124 5.78 -10.05 -16.94
C ILE A 124 5.21 -8.65 -17.15
N ALA A 125 6.07 -7.68 -17.46
CA ALA A 125 5.68 -6.30 -17.67
C ALA A 125 4.68 -6.14 -18.82
N ASP A 126 4.89 -6.84 -19.94
CA ASP A 126 3.99 -6.83 -21.09
C ASP A 126 2.65 -7.54 -20.78
N GLY A 127 2.68 -8.59 -19.95
CA GLY A 127 1.50 -9.32 -19.47
C GLY A 127 0.75 -8.66 -18.30
N LEU A 128 1.19 -7.48 -17.82
CA LEU A 128 0.44 -6.73 -16.81
C LEU A 128 -0.84 -6.17 -17.42
N VAL A 129 -1.98 -6.63 -16.92
CA VAL A 129 -3.29 -6.08 -17.27
C VAL A 129 -3.70 -5.08 -16.20
N TRP A 130 -3.90 -3.84 -16.63
CA TRP A 130 -4.28 -2.73 -15.77
C TRP A 130 -5.80 -2.58 -15.72
N THR A 131 -6.32 -2.37 -14.53
CA THR A 131 -7.73 -2.03 -14.30
C THR A 131 -7.78 -0.84 -13.37
N GLU A 132 -8.71 0.06 -13.64
CA GLU A 132 -8.97 1.22 -12.80
C GLU A 132 -10.27 0.97 -12.05
N GLU A 133 -10.18 0.90 -10.73
CA GLU A 133 -11.34 0.70 -9.88
C GLU A 133 -11.49 1.83 -8.87
N PRO A 134 -12.72 2.25 -8.57
CA PRO A 134 -12.93 3.15 -7.45
C PRO A 134 -12.41 2.52 -6.15
N THR A 135 -11.59 3.26 -5.39
CA THR A 135 -11.15 2.81 -4.08
C THR A 135 -12.32 2.90 -3.11
N ARG A 136 -12.81 1.74 -2.67
CA ARG A 136 -13.84 1.63 -1.65
C ARG A 136 -13.24 1.18 -0.33
N VAL A 137 -13.91 1.48 0.77
CA VAL A 137 -13.49 1.12 2.12
C VAL A 137 -14.58 0.33 2.87
N PRO A 138 -14.19 -0.58 3.79
CA PRO A 138 -15.11 -1.38 4.59
C PRO A 138 -15.68 -0.64 5.82
N PHE A 139 -15.60 0.69 5.87
CA PHE A 139 -16.12 1.51 6.96
C PHE A 139 -16.93 2.70 6.44
N LEU A 140 -17.84 3.21 7.27
CA LEU A 140 -18.61 4.41 6.99
C LEU A 140 -17.72 5.65 7.07
N ALA A 141 -18.02 6.68 6.27
CA ALA A 141 -17.28 7.93 6.32
C ALA A 141 -17.23 8.49 7.75
N VAL A 142 -16.04 8.87 8.18
CA VAL A 142 -15.79 9.48 9.48
C VAL A 142 -15.20 10.86 9.23
N ALA A 143 -15.82 11.89 9.81
CA ALA A 143 -15.30 13.24 9.74
C ALA A 143 -13.94 13.28 10.47
N PRO A 144 -12.85 13.73 9.82
CA PRO A 144 -11.56 13.93 10.48
C PRO A 144 -11.62 15.17 11.40
N ALA A 145 -10.47 15.57 11.96
CA ALA A 145 -10.33 16.87 12.64
C ALA A 145 -10.81 18.03 11.75
N ASP A 146 -11.37 19.08 12.37
CA ASP A 146 -11.91 20.23 11.65
C ASP A 146 -10.87 20.85 10.72
N GLY A 147 -11.27 21.05 9.46
CA GLY A 147 -10.42 21.63 8.43
C GLY A 147 -9.34 20.68 7.87
N ALA A 148 -9.25 19.44 8.33
CA ALA A 148 -8.36 18.46 7.74
C ALA A 148 -8.81 18.10 6.33
N ARG A 149 -7.88 18.15 5.38
CA ARG A 149 -8.08 17.81 3.98
C ARG A 149 -7.73 16.34 3.77
N TRP A 150 -8.59 15.64 3.05
CA TRP A 150 -8.28 14.29 2.58
C TRP A 150 -7.14 14.30 1.56
N GLU A 151 -6.19 13.38 1.73
CA GLU A 151 -5.07 13.16 0.78
C GLU A 151 -5.09 11.78 0.11
N THR A 152 -5.41 10.69 0.83
CA THR A 152 -5.28 9.34 0.25
C THR A 152 -6.29 8.34 0.82
N THR A 153 -6.52 7.24 0.09
CA THR A 153 -7.22 6.05 0.58
C THR A 153 -6.39 4.82 0.30
N VAL A 154 -6.16 4.01 1.33
CA VAL A 154 -5.36 2.78 1.22
C VAL A 154 -6.13 1.61 1.80
N VAL A 155 -6.16 0.49 1.06
CA VAL A 155 -6.62 -0.80 1.56
C VAL A 155 -5.45 -1.78 1.44
N ASP A 156 -4.92 -2.19 2.58
CA ASP A 156 -3.84 -3.16 2.70
C ASP A 156 -4.41 -4.58 2.62
N TRP A 157 -3.83 -5.39 1.75
CA TRP A 157 -4.19 -6.80 1.55
C TRP A 157 -3.08 -7.72 2.05
N ARG A 158 -3.47 -8.82 2.69
CA ARG A 158 -2.59 -9.88 3.18
C ARG A 158 -3.28 -11.23 2.96
N ASP A 159 -2.59 -12.15 2.28
CA ASP A 159 -3.05 -13.53 2.06
C ASP A 159 -4.46 -13.62 1.44
N GLY A 160 -4.73 -12.78 0.42
CA GLY A 160 -6.01 -12.73 -0.28
C GLY A 160 -7.16 -12.10 0.51
N ARG A 161 -6.89 -11.53 1.69
CA ARG A 161 -7.87 -10.84 2.53
C ARG A 161 -7.40 -9.44 2.83
N TRP A 162 -8.32 -8.48 2.92
CA TRP A 162 -7.94 -7.15 3.40
C TRP A 162 -7.62 -7.23 4.91
N HIS A 163 -6.55 -6.54 5.28
CA HIS A 163 -6.02 -6.50 6.63
C HIS A 163 -6.25 -5.14 7.28
N ARG A 164 -6.15 -4.05 6.51
CA ARG A 164 -6.33 -2.69 7.01
C ARG A 164 -6.90 -1.83 5.89
N ALA A 165 -7.76 -0.88 6.23
CA ALA A 165 -8.29 0.12 5.29
C ALA A 165 -8.32 1.47 5.98
N ARG A 166 -7.82 2.53 5.34
CA ARG A 166 -7.67 3.84 5.96
C ARG A 166 -7.70 4.99 4.95
N CYS A 167 -8.19 6.13 5.42
CA CYS A 167 -8.13 7.40 4.73
C CYS A 167 -7.08 8.29 5.39
N GLY A 168 -6.24 8.90 4.58
CA GLY A 168 -5.19 9.82 4.99
C GLY A 168 -5.65 11.26 4.96
N TYR A 169 -5.33 12.01 6.01
CA TYR A 169 -5.71 13.41 6.14
C TYR A 169 -4.51 14.28 6.48
N ARG A 170 -4.52 15.47 5.92
CA ARG A 170 -3.56 16.54 6.18
C ARG A 170 -4.26 17.66 6.93
N VAL A 171 -3.67 18.09 8.04
CA VAL A 171 -4.26 19.17 8.84
C VAL A 171 -3.81 20.54 8.33
N ILE A 172 -4.59 21.58 8.65
CA ILE A 172 -4.31 22.94 8.18
C ILE A 172 -2.87 23.37 8.56
N GLY A 173 -2.19 24.00 7.60
CA GLY A 173 -0.86 24.58 7.78
C GLY A 173 0.30 23.57 7.72
N ALA A 174 0.04 22.27 7.51
CA ALA A 174 1.10 21.26 7.39
C ALA A 174 2.10 21.62 6.27
N ALA A 175 3.40 21.54 6.55
CA ALA A 175 4.46 21.96 5.63
C ALA A 175 5.00 20.81 4.76
N GLY A 176 4.86 19.56 5.20
CA GLY A 176 5.35 18.37 4.49
C GLY A 176 4.38 17.89 3.39
N PRO A 177 4.85 17.08 2.43
CA PRO A 177 4.02 16.53 1.36
C PRO A 177 3.21 15.29 1.77
N HIS A 178 3.14 15.00 3.08
CA HIS A 178 2.58 13.75 3.60
C HIS A 178 1.38 14.02 4.52
N GLU A 179 0.54 12.99 4.67
CA GLU A 179 -0.56 12.92 5.64
C GLU A 179 -0.05 13.12 7.08
N ASP A 180 -0.84 13.82 7.90
CA ASP A 180 -0.57 14.04 9.33
C ASP A 180 -1.23 12.97 10.20
N LEU A 181 -2.33 12.40 9.72
CA LEU A 181 -3.09 11.34 10.39
C LEU A 181 -3.77 10.42 9.38
N THR A 182 -3.99 9.17 9.78
CA THR A 182 -4.86 8.25 9.03
C THR A 182 -5.99 7.77 9.93
N VAL A 183 -7.17 7.54 9.35
CA VAL A 183 -8.36 7.06 10.05
C VAL A 183 -8.94 5.88 9.29
N GLY A 184 -9.30 4.80 9.97
CA GLY A 184 -9.97 3.68 9.35
C GLY A 184 -10.05 2.46 10.25
N VAL A 185 -9.84 1.29 9.67
CA VAL A 185 -10.04 0.00 10.33
C VAL A 185 -8.84 -0.91 10.11
N VAL A 186 -8.48 -1.66 11.15
CA VAL A 186 -7.52 -2.76 11.09
C VAL A 186 -8.15 -4.05 11.59
N ARG A 187 -7.83 -5.16 10.92
CA ARG A 187 -8.15 -6.53 11.36
C ARG A 187 -7.12 -6.94 12.41
N THR A 188 -7.55 -7.08 13.66
CA THR A 188 -6.65 -7.28 14.81
C THR A 188 -6.34 -8.75 15.10
N GLY A 189 -7.12 -9.69 14.56
CA GLY A 189 -6.93 -11.13 14.74
C GLY A 189 -7.02 -11.64 16.19
N THR A 190 -7.21 -10.74 17.15
CA THR A 190 -7.23 -10.99 18.58
C THR A 190 -8.33 -10.14 19.23
N THR A 191 -9.11 -10.81 20.08
CA THR A 191 -10.25 -10.28 20.83
C THR A 191 -9.77 -9.40 21.98
N ALA A 192 -9.37 -8.16 21.71
CA ALA A 192 -9.31 -7.14 22.74
C ALA A 192 -10.45 -6.15 22.48
N ALA A 193 -11.57 -6.33 23.18
CA ALA A 193 -12.58 -5.30 23.26
C ALA A 193 -12.01 -4.14 24.10
N GLY A 194 -11.98 -2.93 23.56
CA GLY A 194 -11.51 -1.74 24.28
C GLY A 194 -10.36 -0.99 23.60
N PRO A 195 -9.88 0.09 24.26
CA PRO A 195 -8.82 0.94 23.73
C PRO A 195 -7.46 0.23 23.79
N ALA A 196 -6.68 0.36 22.72
CA ALA A 196 -5.29 -0.06 22.65
C ALA A 196 -4.46 1.06 22.03
N VAL A 197 -3.30 1.34 22.64
CA VAL A 197 -2.38 2.40 22.18
C VAL A 197 -1.03 1.76 21.90
N ASP A 198 -0.56 1.96 20.67
CA ASP A 198 0.72 1.50 20.15
C ASP A 198 1.45 2.73 19.60
N ALA A 199 1.93 3.56 20.54
CA ALA A 199 2.53 4.86 20.27
C ALA A 199 3.90 4.99 20.94
N ALA A 200 4.84 5.61 20.23
CA ALA A 200 6.16 5.94 20.73
C ALA A 200 6.11 7.01 21.84
N PRO A 201 7.18 7.17 22.64
CA PRO A 201 7.33 8.31 23.54
C PRO A 201 7.13 9.62 22.76
N GLY A 202 6.10 10.40 23.12
CA GLY A 202 5.65 11.58 22.36
C GLY A 202 4.29 11.42 21.68
N GLY A 203 3.66 10.24 21.74
CA GLY A 203 2.27 10.01 21.30
C GLY A 203 2.12 9.74 19.80
N LEU A 204 3.20 9.67 19.03
CA LEU A 204 3.09 9.26 17.62
C LEU A 204 2.91 7.76 17.51
N GLY A 205 1.91 7.33 16.73
CA GLY A 205 1.60 5.93 16.54
C GLY A 205 0.11 5.67 16.42
N ALA A 206 -0.29 4.44 16.70
CA ALA A 206 -1.64 3.95 16.47
C ALA A 206 -2.48 3.95 17.74
N TYR A 207 -3.69 4.49 17.62
CA TYR A 207 -4.75 4.52 18.60
C TYR A 207 -5.89 3.66 18.08
N ARG A 208 -6.23 2.60 18.80
CA ARG A 208 -7.17 1.58 18.33
C ARG A 208 -8.30 1.39 19.33
N VAL A 209 -9.50 1.13 18.83
CA VAL A 209 -10.64 0.75 19.65
C VAL A 209 -11.34 -0.44 19.00
N GLY A 210 -11.30 -1.59 19.68
CA GLY A 210 -11.94 -2.82 19.22
C GLY A 210 -13.47 -2.72 19.27
N GLY A 211 -14.14 -3.17 18.20
CA GLY A 211 -15.60 -3.24 18.14
C GLY A 211 -16.17 -4.57 18.65
N PRO A 212 -17.50 -4.68 18.76
CA PRO A 212 -18.17 -5.95 19.08
C PRO A 212 -17.76 -7.05 18.09
N GLY A 213 -17.35 -8.22 18.60
CA GLY A 213 -16.87 -9.35 17.78
C GLY A 213 -15.34 -9.44 17.65
N GLY A 214 -14.59 -8.40 18.04
CA GLY A 214 -13.12 -8.47 18.24
C GLY A 214 -12.25 -8.75 17.01
N GLU A 215 -12.84 -8.95 15.83
CA GLU A 215 -12.12 -9.21 14.58
C GLU A 215 -11.49 -7.92 14.00
N PHE A 216 -12.10 -6.78 14.29
CA PHE A 216 -11.74 -5.47 13.76
C PHE A 216 -11.68 -4.40 14.85
N ALA A 217 -10.77 -3.46 14.67
CA ALA A 217 -10.69 -2.25 15.46
C ALA A 217 -10.74 -1.02 14.55
N GLY A 218 -11.44 0.03 15.01
CA GLY A 218 -11.22 1.36 14.51
C GLY A 218 -9.80 1.79 14.85
N GLU A 219 -9.10 2.43 13.92
CA GLU A 219 -7.72 2.84 14.06
C GLU A 219 -7.55 4.29 13.61
N VAL A 220 -6.86 5.06 14.43
CA VAL A 220 -6.32 6.37 14.09
C VAL A 220 -4.80 6.28 14.24
N VAL A 221 -4.06 6.61 13.20
CA VAL A 221 -2.59 6.68 13.28
C VAL A 221 -2.17 8.13 13.19
N ALA A 222 -1.57 8.66 14.25
CA ALA A 222 -0.95 9.97 14.24
C ALA A 222 0.47 9.86 13.68
N LEU A 223 0.70 10.47 12.52
CA LEU A 223 2.00 10.47 11.83
C LEU A 223 2.84 11.69 12.23
N THR A 224 2.17 12.77 12.65
CA THR A 224 2.82 13.99 13.13
C THR A 224 2.20 14.46 14.44
N ILE A 225 2.98 15.22 15.23
CA ILE A 225 2.51 15.79 16.50
C ILE A 225 1.35 16.76 16.25
N ARG A 226 1.36 17.42 15.10
CA ARG A 226 0.30 18.33 14.70
C ARG A 226 -1.00 17.59 14.38
N GLY A 227 -0.92 16.46 13.68
CA GLY A 227 -2.08 15.60 13.44
C GLY A 227 -2.73 15.15 14.74
N LEU A 228 -1.92 14.74 15.72
CA LEU A 228 -2.41 14.37 17.05
C LEU A 228 -3.02 15.56 17.79
N ALA A 229 -2.36 16.72 17.77
CA ALA A 229 -2.86 17.92 18.43
C ALA A 229 -4.17 18.43 17.83
N ALA A 230 -4.37 18.28 16.52
CA ALA A 230 -5.62 18.62 15.84
C ALA A 230 -6.81 17.76 16.31
N LEU A 231 -6.54 16.57 16.85
CA LEU A 231 -7.53 15.71 17.47
C LEU A 231 -7.76 16.02 18.95
N GLY A 232 -7.03 16.98 19.55
CA GLY A 232 -7.06 17.22 20.98
C GLY A 232 -6.21 16.25 21.80
N GLY A 233 -5.27 15.55 21.16
CA GLY A 233 -4.35 14.61 21.82
C GLY A 233 -4.80 13.14 21.76
N PRO A 234 -4.17 12.28 22.59
CA PRO A 234 -4.44 10.83 22.64
C PRO A 234 -5.92 10.46 22.83
N ASP A 235 -6.62 11.17 23.73
CA ASP A 235 -8.02 10.86 24.05
C ASP A 235 -8.94 11.13 22.87
N GLY A 236 -8.70 12.22 22.13
CA GLY A 236 -9.45 12.51 20.93
C GLY A 236 -9.13 11.56 19.77
N ALA A 237 -7.89 11.07 19.67
CA ALA A 237 -7.55 10.01 18.73
C ALA A 237 -8.28 8.69 19.05
N LEU A 238 -8.38 8.32 20.34
CA LEU A 238 -9.17 7.17 20.78
C LEU A 238 -10.67 7.38 20.57
N ALA A 239 -11.19 8.58 20.83
CA ALA A 239 -12.60 8.90 20.58
C ALA A 239 -12.94 8.79 19.08
N LEU A 240 -12.05 9.28 18.21
CA LEU A 240 -12.21 9.16 16.76
C LEU A 240 -12.10 7.70 16.30
N ALA A 241 -11.14 6.93 16.82
CA ALA A 241 -11.04 5.49 16.57
C ALA A 241 -12.32 4.75 17.01
N ALA A 242 -12.88 5.11 18.17
CA ALA A 242 -14.14 4.60 18.68
C ALA A 242 -15.36 5.03 17.87
N ALA A 243 -15.26 6.05 17.00
CA ALA A 243 -16.33 6.49 16.11
C ALA A 243 -16.31 5.76 14.75
N VAL A 244 -15.21 5.09 14.39
CA VAL A 244 -15.14 4.33 13.14
C VAL A 244 -16.12 3.16 13.18
N ARG A 245 -16.99 3.07 12.16
CA ARG A 245 -18.02 2.03 12.04
C ARG A 245 -17.82 1.25 10.75
N LEU A 246 -17.86 -0.07 10.83
CA LEU A 246 -17.83 -0.94 9.67
C LEU A 246 -19.11 -0.79 8.82
N VAL A 247 -19.00 -1.08 7.53
CA VAL A 247 -20.17 -1.42 6.70
C VAL A 247 -20.75 -2.76 7.16
N GLY A 248 -22.00 -3.07 6.79
CA GLY A 248 -22.70 -4.25 7.30
C GLY A 248 -22.04 -5.60 6.97
N ARG A 249 -21.30 -5.71 5.85
CA ARG A 249 -20.56 -6.92 5.45
C ARG A 249 -19.13 -6.55 5.04
N PRO A 250 -18.23 -6.28 5.98
CA PRO A 250 -16.91 -5.74 5.66
C PRO A 250 -16.01 -6.75 4.90
N GLY A 251 -16.37 -8.03 4.86
CA GLY A 251 -15.72 -9.04 4.01
C GLY A 251 -16.17 -9.06 2.55
N ASP A 252 -17.23 -8.34 2.19
CA ASP A 252 -17.82 -8.30 0.84
C ASP A 252 -17.61 -6.91 0.20
N GLU A 253 -16.67 -6.82 -0.74
CA GLU A 253 -16.30 -5.57 -1.43
C GLU A 253 -17.48 -4.90 -2.15
N SER A 254 -18.52 -5.65 -2.51
CA SER A 254 -19.71 -5.06 -3.14
C SER A 254 -20.48 -4.12 -2.21
N THR A 255 -20.34 -4.31 -0.89
CA THR A 255 -21.01 -3.51 0.15
C THR A 255 -20.19 -2.30 0.61
N TRP A 256 -18.94 -2.22 0.17
CA TRP A 256 -18.03 -1.15 0.57
C TRP A 256 -18.46 0.19 -0.01
N ARG A 257 -18.07 1.26 0.66
CA ARG A 257 -18.47 2.63 0.30
C ARG A 257 -17.30 3.38 -0.29
N LEU A 258 -17.62 4.36 -1.13
CA LEU A 258 -16.65 5.42 -1.39
C LEU A 258 -16.40 6.14 -0.06
N PRO A 259 -15.13 6.40 0.28
CA PRO A 259 -14.78 6.99 1.56
C PRO A 259 -15.32 8.42 1.76
#